data_AF-A0A959EQW9-F1
#
_entry.id   AF-A0A959EQW9-F1
#
_cell.length_a   1.000
_cell.length_b   1.000
_cell.length_c   1.000
_cell.angle_alpha   90.00
_cell.angle_beta   90.00
_cell.angle_gamma   90.00
#
_symmetry.space_group_name_H-M   'P 1'
#
loop_
_entity.id
_entity.type
_entity.pdbx_description
1 polymer ?
#
loop_
_entity_poly.entity_id
_entity_poly.type
_entity_poly.pdbx_seq_one_letter_code
_entity_poly.pdbx_strand_id
1 'polypeptide(L)'
;MYRSLLKPLFFLIAPERAHFLVMFLFRLAGYIPGAKVLFRALYQTEDVRLERKAFGLTFPNPVGLAAGFDKDGRYYRHMARLGFGF
;
A
#
# COMPACT_ATOMS: atom_id res chain seq x y z
N MET A 1 1.54 -6.93 16.51
CA MET A 1 1.24 -7.81 15.36
C MET A 1 2.33 -7.81 14.29
N TYR A 2 2.62 -6.69 13.60
CA TYR A 2 3.62 -6.68 12.53
C TYR A 2 5.02 -7.14 12.98
N ARG A 3 5.59 -6.48 14.01
CA ARG A 3 6.96 -6.76 14.48
C ARG A 3 7.12 -8.14 15.14
N SER A 4 6.08 -8.62 15.81
CA SER A 4 6.13 -9.81 16.67
C SER A 4 5.68 -11.10 16.01
N LEU A 5 4.91 -11.03 14.91
CA LEU A 5 4.33 -12.21 14.27
C LEU A 5 4.60 -12.23 12.76
N LEU A 6 4.16 -11.20 12.05
CA LEU A 6 4.24 -11.17 10.58
C LEU A 6 5.70 -11.07 10.10
N LYS A 7 6.49 -10.15 10.66
CA LYS A 7 7.87 -9.94 10.24
C LYS A 7 8.75 -11.19 10.45
N PRO A 8 8.75 -11.86 11.63
CA PRO A 8 9.48 -13.11 11.80
C PRO A 8 9.07 -14.19 10.79
N LEU A 9 7.75 -14.37 10.57
CA LEU A 9 7.24 -15.37 9.63
C LEU A 9 7.69 -15.10 8.18
N PHE A 10 7.57 -13.86 7.71
CA PHE A 10 7.99 -13.51 6.35
C PHE A 10 9.51 -13.59 6.15
N PHE A 11 10.30 -13.40 7.21
CA PHE A 11 11.77 -13.49 7.14
C PHE A 11 12.28 -14.94 7.02
N LEU A 12 11.41 -15.93 7.23
CA LEU A 12 11.71 -17.34 6.96
C LEU A 12 11.55 -17.70 5.46
N ILE A 13 10.97 -16.80 4.67
CA ILE A 13 10.71 -16.99 3.24
C ILE A 13 11.74 -16.18 2.44
N ALA A 14 12.23 -16.73 1.32
CA ALA A 14 13.10 -15.97 0.41
C ALA A 14 12.46 -14.61 0.06
N PRO A 15 13.20 -13.49 0.10
CA PRO A 15 12.62 -12.14 0.03
C PRO A 15 11.71 -11.91 -1.17
N GLU A 16 12.10 -12.40 -2.33
CA GLU A 16 11.30 -12.27 -3.56
C GLU A 16 10.00 -13.08 -3.49
N ARG A 17 10.05 -14.30 -2.96
CA ARG A 17 8.85 -15.12 -2.74
C ARG A 17 7.93 -14.47 -1.71
N ALA A 18 8.48 -13.92 -0.62
CA ALA A 18 7.72 -13.20 0.38
C ALA A 18 7.01 -11.98 -0.22
N HIS A 19 7.70 -11.22 -1.07
CA HIS A 19 7.12 -10.11 -1.81
C HIS A 19 5.96 -10.57 -2.70
N PHE A 20 6.16 -11.56 -3.58
CA PHE A 20 5.10 -12.07 -4.45
C PHE A 20 3.90 -12.61 -3.65
N LEU A 21 4.15 -13.30 -2.55
CA LEU A 21 3.10 -13.80 -1.66
C LEU A 21 2.27 -12.64 -1.08
N VAL A 22 2.91 -11.60 -0.54
CA VAL A 22 2.21 -10.44 0.01
C VAL A 22 1.39 -9.73 -1.08
N MET A 23 1.95 -9.53 -2.27
CA MET A 23 1.24 -8.90 -3.39
C MET A 23 0.03 -9.74 -3.85
N PHE A 24 0.17 -11.06 -3.87
CA PHE A 24 -0.92 -11.99 -4.17
C PHE A 24 -2.03 -11.93 -3.10
N LEU A 25 -1.68 -12.03 -1.81
CA LEU A 25 -2.64 -11.94 -0.71
C LEU A 25 -3.37 -10.59 -0.70
N PHE A 26 -2.64 -9.51 -0.98
CA PHE A 26 -3.23 -8.19 -1.05
C PHE A 26 -4.21 -8.04 -2.22
N ARG A 27 -3.89 -8.63 -3.38
CA ARG A 27 -4.82 -8.71 -4.51
C ARG A 27 -6.07 -9.50 -4.12
N LEU A 28 -5.91 -10.65 -3.46
CA LEU A 28 -7.03 -11.46 -2.98
C LEU A 28 -7.95 -10.70 -2.02
N ALA A 29 -7.36 -9.99 -1.06
CA ALA A 29 -8.11 -9.14 -0.13
C ALA A 29 -8.96 -8.09 -0.86
N GLY A 30 -8.50 -7.60 -2.02
CA GLY A 30 -9.24 -6.64 -2.84
C GLY A 30 -10.53 -7.18 -3.48
N TYR A 31 -10.73 -8.49 -3.55
CA TYR A 31 -11.97 -9.11 -4.04
C TYR A 31 -13.04 -9.26 -2.96
N ILE A 32 -12.67 -9.14 -1.68
CA ILE A 32 -13.62 -9.24 -0.56
C ILE A 32 -14.53 -8.00 -0.57
N PRO A 33 -15.87 -8.17 -0.60
CA PRO A 33 -16.80 -7.05 -0.49
C PRO A 33 -16.53 -6.22 0.77
N GLY A 34 -16.48 -4.89 0.64
CA GLY A 34 -16.22 -3.98 1.75
C GLY A 34 -14.73 -3.80 2.12
N ALA A 35 -13.81 -4.65 1.66
CA ALA A 35 -12.38 -4.52 1.99
C ALA A 35 -11.79 -3.18 1.54
N LYS A 36 -12.26 -2.63 0.41
CA LYS A 36 -11.84 -1.30 -0.07
C LYS A 36 -12.23 -0.19 0.92
N VAL A 37 -13.45 -0.25 1.46
CA VAL A 37 -13.95 0.74 2.43
C VAL A 37 -13.18 0.60 3.75
N LEU A 38 -12.96 -0.64 4.19
CA LEU A 38 -12.18 -0.92 5.39
C LEU A 38 -10.74 -0.39 5.27
N PHE A 39 -10.04 -0.68 4.17
CA PHE A 39 -8.68 -0.17 3.96
C PHE A 39 -8.63 1.34 3.93
N ARG A 40 -9.62 1.99 3.29
CA ARG A 40 -9.72 3.44 3.29
C ARG A 40 -9.87 3.99 4.71
N ALA A 41 -10.78 3.42 5.49
CA ALA A 41 -11.04 3.84 6.87
C ALA A 41 -9.84 3.62 7.81
N LEU A 42 -9.04 2.57 7.57
CA LEU A 42 -7.89 2.25 8.41
C LEU A 42 -6.61 3.02 8.04
N TYR A 43 -6.42 3.32 6.76
CA TYR A 43 -5.11 3.77 6.25
C TYR A 43 -5.13 5.12 5.54
N GLN A 44 -6.29 5.61 5.06
CA GLN A 44 -6.32 6.92 4.44
C GLN A 44 -6.42 8.01 5.51
N THR A 45 -5.50 8.98 5.46
CA THR A 45 -5.54 10.19 6.28
C THR A 45 -5.81 11.40 5.37
N GLU A 46 -6.90 12.11 5.65
CA GLU A 46 -7.29 13.32 4.93
C GLU A 46 -7.10 14.53 5.86
N ASP A 47 -6.05 15.32 5.61
CA ASP A 47 -5.77 16.56 6.33
C ASP A 47 -5.20 17.58 5.36
N VAL A 48 -5.85 18.74 5.24
CA VAL A 48 -5.46 19.82 4.32
C VAL A 48 -4.00 20.27 4.53
N ARG A 49 -3.47 20.14 5.75
CA ARG A 49 -2.08 20.49 6.08
C ARG A 49 -1.06 19.57 5.39
N LEU A 50 -1.49 18.38 4.98
CA LEU A 50 -0.65 17.41 4.28
C LEU A 50 -0.64 17.63 2.77
N GLU A 51 -1.58 18.38 2.20
CA GLU A 51 -1.66 18.62 0.75
C GLU A 51 -0.35 19.25 0.22
N ARG A 52 0.14 18.75 -0.91
CA ARG A 52 1.34 19.28 -1.59
C ARG A 52 1.04 19.59 -3.05
N LYS A 53 1.45 20.77 -3.49
CA LYS A 53 1.45 21.15 -4.91
C LYS A 53 2.87 21.08 -5.42
N ALA A 54 3.11 20.25 -6.44
CA ALA A 54 4.40 20.11 -7.07
C ALA A 54 4.23 19.69 -8.53
N PHE A 55 5.07 20.21 -9.42
CA PHE A 55 5.06 19.87 -10.85
C PHE A 55 3.69 20.05 -11.54
N GLY A 56 2.90 21.03 -11.10
CA GLY A 56 1.54 21.28 -11.61
C GLY A 56 0.47 20.30 -11.13
N LEU A 57 0.82 19.36 -10.24
CA LEU A 57 -0.08 18.39 -9.64
C LEU A 57 -0.37 18.71 -8.17
N THR A 58 -1.53 18.26 -7.70
CA THR A 58 -1.91 18.32 -6.29
C THR A 58 -1.92 16.91 -5.70
N PHE A 59 -1.10 16.68 -4.68
CA PHE A 59 -0.99 15.43 -3.94
C PHE A 59 -1.70 15.57 -2.59
N PRO A 60 -2.51 14.59 -2.17
CA PRO A 60 -3.28 14.69 -0.94
C PRO A 60 -2.40 14.63 0.32
N ASN A 61 -1.21 14.03 0.22
CA ASN A 61 -0.21 13.97 1.28
C ASN A 61 1.21 13.82 0.68
N PRO A 62 2.28 14.04 1.47
CA PRO A 62 3.66 14.00 0.96
C PRO A 62 4.28 12.59 0.94
N VAL A 63 3.53 11.53 1.27
CA VAL A 63 4.06 10.17 1.43
C VAL A 63 3.72 9.36 0.18
N GLY A 64 4.75 8.98 -0.57
CA GLY A 64 4.59 8.16 -1.77
C GLY A 64 5.13 6.73 -1.63
N LEU A 65 4.69 5.85 -2.53
CA LEU A 65 5.25 4.52 -2.69
C LEU A 65 6.42 4.56 -3.69
N ALA A 66 7.62 4.24 -3.22
CA ALA A 66 8.82 4.31 -4.05
C ALA A 66 8.81 3.30 -5.21
N ALA A 67 9.50 3.67 -6.30
CA ALA A 67 9.72 2.80 -7.44
C ALA A 67 10.41 1.49 -7.05
N GLY A 68 10.22 0.45 -7.88
CA GLY A 68 10.79 -0.87 -7.64
C GLY A 68 9.98 -1.76 -6.68
N PHE A 69 9.00 -1.20 -5.97
CA PHE A 69 8.04 -2.00 -5.19
C PHE A 69 7.04 -2.72 -6.10
N ASP A 70 6.35 -2.00 -6.99
CA ASP A 70 5.48 -2.57 -8.03
C ASP A 70 6.16 -2.42 -9.40
N LYS A 71 7.13 -3.31 -9.67
CA LYS A 71 7.99 -3.22 -10.88
C LYS A 71 7.21 -3.28 -12.19
N ASP A 72 6.10 -3.99 -12.19
CA ASP A 72 5.29 -4.23 -13.38
C ASP A 72 4.05 -3.31 -13.45
N GLY A 73 3.85 -2.44 -12.47
CA GLY A 73 2.66 -1.57 -12.38
C GLY A 73 1.34 -2.34 -12.28
N ARG A 74 1.35 -3.53 -11.66
CA ARG A 74 0.19 -4.44 -11.62
C ARG A 74 -0.73 -4.20 -10.43
N TYR A 75 -0.28 -3.44 -9.43
CA TYR A 75 -0.91 -3.34 -8.12
C TYR A 75 -1.17 -1.90 -7.68
N TYR A 76 -0.74 -0.88 -8.44
CA TYR A 76 -0.92 0.54 -8.12
C TYR A 76 -2.33 0.91 -7.64
N ARG A 77 -3.40 0.43 -8.29
CA ARG A 77 -4.80 0.71 -7.87
C ARG A 77 -5.14 0.15 -6.50
N HIS A 78 -4.54 -0.97 -6.13
CA HIS A 78 -4.73 -1.56 -4.81
C HIS A 78 -3.87 -0.81 -3.79
N MET A 79 -2.61 -0.52 -4.13
CA MET A 79 -1.66 0.21 -3.27
C MET A 79 -2.14 1.62 -2.92
N ALA A 80 -2.76 2.34 -3.87
CA ALA A 80 -3.32 3.67 -3.65
C ALA A 80 -4.37 3.73 -2.52
N ARG A 81 -4.95 2.58 -2.14
CA ARG A 81 -5.92 2.48 -1.04
C ARG A 81 -5.26 2.38 0.34
N LEU A 82 -3.93 2.32 0.40
CA LEU A 82 -3.15 2.27 1.65
C LEU A 82 -2.75 3.66 2.15
N GLY A 83 -3.29 4.73 1.55
CA GLY A 83 -3.09 6.10 2.03
C GLY A 83 -1.90 6.84 1.41
N PHE A 84 -1.19 6.25 0.45
CA PHE A 84 -0.14 6.95 -0.30
C PHE A 84 -0.71 8.11 -1.12
N GLY A 85 -0.01 9.25 -1.13
CA GLY A 85 -0.35 10.41 -1.93
C GLY A 85 0.11 10.33 -3.38
N PHE A 86 1.12 9.49 -3.68
CA PHE A 86 1.65 9.23 -5.02
C PHE A 86 2.36 7.88 -5.11
#